data_AF-A0A6L7ABP6-F1
#
_entry.id   AF-A0A6L7ABP6-F1
#
_cell.length_a   1.000
_cell.length_b   1.000
_cell.length_c   1.000
_cell.angle_alpha   90.00
_cell.angle_beta   90.00
_cell.angle_gamma   90.00
#
_symmetry.space_group_name_H-M   'P 1'
#
loop_
_entity.id
_entity.type
_entity.pdbx_description
1 polymer ?
#
loop_
_entity_poly.entity_id
_entity_poly.type
_entity_poly.pdbx_seq_one_letter_code
_entity_poly.pdbx_strand_id
1 'polypeptide(L)' 'MRFGRQLRHMGVDDALRAAGAKDGDDVRINNSDFVFEFSD' A
#
# COMPACT_ATOMS: atom_id res chain seq x y z
N MET A 1 4.34 5.17 -15.62
CA MET A 1 3.23 5.59 -14.73
C MET A 1 3.77 5.69 -13.29
N ARG A 2 3.91 6.88 -12.72
CA ARG A 2 4.58 7.14 -11.41
C ARG A 2 3.60 7.21 -10.23
N PHE A 3 2.48 6.49 -10.27
CA PHE A 3 1.45 6.56 -9.22
C PHE A 3 1.88 5.85 -7.92
N GLY A 4 2.51 4.66 -8.02
CA GLY A 4 2.96 3.90 -6.85
C GLY A 4 4.02 4.62 -6.01
N ARG A 5 4.86 5.48 -6.61
CA ARG A 5 5.86 6.25 -5.85
C ARG A 5 5.28 7.41 -5.04
N GLN A 6 4.15 7.98 -5.46
CA GLN A 6 3.50 9.05 -4.70
C GLN A 6 2.82 8.49 -3.45
N LEU A 7 2.23 7.30 -3.54
CA LEU A 7 1.61 6.61 -2.39
C LEU A 7 2.63 6.34 -1.26
N ARG A 8 3.87 5.94 -1.61
CA ARG A 8 4.95 5.76 -0.62
C ARG A 8 5.28 7.04 0.17
N HIS A 9 5.16 8.21 -0.45
CA HIS A 9 5.43 9.50 0.20
C HIS A 9 4.23 10.04 1.01
N MET A 10 3.04 9.45 0.84
CA MET A 10 1.82 9.84 1.55
C MET A 10 1.63 9.10 2.89
N GLY A 11 2.61 8.30 3.33
CA GLY A 11 2.54 7.55 4.60
C GLY A 11 1.65 6.30 4.53
N VAL A 12 1.31 5.83 3.33
CA VAL A 12 0.55 4.59 3.13
C VAL A 12 1.34 3.39 3.65
N ASP A 13 2.65 3.33 3.35
CA ASP A 13 3.53 2.26 3.82
C ASP A 13 3.61 2.21 5.36
N ASP A 14 3.65 3.38 6.03
CA ASP A 14 3.68 3.46 7.49
C ASP A 14 2.36 2.99 8.11
N ALA A 15 1.23 3.38 7.53
CA ALA A 15 -0.08 2.93 7.99
C ALA A 15 -0.27 1.41 7.80
N LEU A 16 0.23 0.85 6.69
CA LEU A 16 0.18 -0.58 6.41
C LEU A 16 1.11 -1.37 7.32
N ARG A 17 2.33 -0.86 7.57
CA ARG A 17 3.28 -1.44 8.52
C ARG A 17 2.74 -1.40 9.95
N ALA A 18 2.09 -0.30 10.37
CA ALA A 18 1.41 -0.21 11.66
C ALA A 18 0.21 -1.16 11.78
N ALA A 19 -0.49 -1.42 10.66
CA ALA A 19 -1.55 -2.43 10.58
C ALA A 19 -1.02 -3.88 10.57
N GLY A 20 0.30 -4.07 10.41
CA GLY A 20 0.95 -5.38 10.40
C GLY A 20 0.97 -6.09 9.05
N ALA A 21 0.79 -5.35 7.95
CA ALA A 21 0.93 -5.88 6.59
C ALA A 21 2.34 -6.42 6.37
N LYS A 22 2.45 -7.56 5.69
CA LYS A 22 3.72 -8.25 5.39
C LYS A 22 3.97 -8.30 3.90
N ASP A 23 5.23 -8.50 3.52
CA ASP A 23 5.59 -8.68 2.12
C ASP A 23 4.81 -9.84 1.50
N GLY A 24 4.13 -9.56 0.39
CA GLY A 24 3.23 -10.48 -0.30
C GLY A 24 1.75 -10.37 0.12
N ASP A 25 1.38 -9.47 1.04
CA ASP A 25 -0.04 -9.21 1.34
C ASP A 25 -0.70 -8.37 0.24
N ASP A 26 -1.92 -8.76 -0.13
CA ASP A 26 -2.77 -7.98 -1.00
C ASP A 26 -3.47 -6.86 -0.21
N VAL A 27 -2.99 -5.63 -0.42
CA VAL A 27 -3.55 -4.44 0.20
C VAL A 27 -4.58 -3.81 -0.73
N ARG A 28 -5.78 -3.62 -0.21
CA ARG A 28 -6.89 -2.94 -0.91
C ARG A 28 -7.16 -1.57 -0.32
N ILE A 29 -7.29 -0.57 -1.18
CA ILE A 29 -7.69 0.78 -0.77
C ILE A 29 -9.23 0.85 -0.73
N ASN A 30 -9.78 1.12 0.47
CA ASN A 30 -11.22 1.28 0.66
C ASN A 30 -11.78 2.39 -0.24
N ASN A 31 -12.95 2.14 -0.84
CA ASN A 31 -13.59 2.97 -1.87
C ASN A 31 -12.91 2.99 -3.25
N SER A 32 -12.04 2.01 -3.53
CA SER A 32 -11.49 1.81 -4.87
C SER A 32 -11.38 0.31 -5.20
N ASP A 33 -11.30 0.00 -6.50
CA ASP A 33 -10.99 -1.34 -7.00
C ASP A 33 -9.48 -1.57 -7.15
N PHE A 34 -8.68 -0.73 -6.51
CA PHE A 34 -7.23 -0.82 -6.58
C PHE A 34 -6.72 -1.77 -5.50
N VAL A 35 -6.09 -2.86 -5.95
CA VAL A 35 -5.40 -3.85 -5.12
C VAL A 35 -3.94 -3.86 -5.55
N PHE A 36 -3.04 -3.87 -4.58
CA PHE A 36 -1.61 -4.00 -4.84
C PHE A 36 -0.97 -4.91 -3.80
N GLU A 37 0.06 -5.61 -4.25
CA GLU A 37 0.90 -6.39 -3.36
C GLU A 37 1.79 -5.45 -2.56
N PHE A 38 1.75 -5.59 -1.24
CA PHE A 38 2.69 -4.92 -0.36
C PHE A 38 4.05 -5.62 -0.50
N SER A 39 5.07 -4.85 -0.89
CA SER A 39 6.46 -5.29 -0.95
C SER A 39 7.32 -4.10 -0.51
N ASP A 40 8.10 -4.28 0.55
CA ASP A 40 9.09 -3.31 1.03
C ASP A 40 10.08 -2.92 -0.07
#